data_AF-A0A849UXS1-F1
#
_entry.id   AF-A0A849UXS1-F1
#
_cell.length_a   1.000
_cell.length_b   1.000
_cell.length_c   1.000
_cell.angle_alpha   90.00
_cell.angle_beta   90.00
_cell.angle_gamma   90.00
#
_symmetry.space_group_name_H-M   'P 1'
#
loop_
_entity.id
_entity.type
_entity.pdbx_description
1 polymer ?
#
loop_
_entity_poly.entity_id
_entity_poly.type
_entity_poly.pdbx_seq_one_letter_code
_entity_poly.pdbx_strand_id
1 'polypeptide(L)' 'MPNPKRRHSQQRSAKRRTHYKAVAPTLSVDGTTGETHVRHRAHVSEGKLFYKGKLVCEKAPLRAV' A
#
# COMPACT_ATOMS: atom_id res chain seq x y z
N MET A 1 -4.82 -8.20 39.66
CA MET A 1 -4.72 -7.78 38.25
C MET A 1 -5.31 -6.39 38.10
N PRO A 2 -4.73 -5.50 37.28
CA PRO A 2 -5.29 -4.17 37.05
C PRO A 2 -6.53 -4.26 36.15
N ASN A 3 -7.70 -3.87 36.67
CA ASN A 3 -8.95 -3.88 35.93
C ASN A 3 -9.45 -2.42 35.76
N PRO A 4 -10.01 -2.05 34.60
CA PRO A 4 -10.55 -0.72 34.41
C PRO A 4 -11.70 -0.46 35.39
N LYS A 5 -11.54 0.56 36.24
CA LYS A 5 -12.56 0.92 37.24
C LYS A 5 -13.84 1.47 36.62
N ARG A 6 -13.75 2.11 35.44
CA ARG A 6 -14.88 2.72 34.73
C ARG A 6 -14.74 2.54 33.22
N ARG A 7 -15.88 2.52 32.53
CA ARG A 7 -15.94 2.59 31.07
C ARG A 7 -15.43 3.96 30.59
N HIS A 8 -14.63 3.98 29.52
CA HIS A 8 -14.23 5.22 28.88
C HIS A 8 -15.40 5.88 28.13
N SER A 9 -15.48 7.20 28.19
CA SER A 9 -16.46 7.95 27.40
C SER A 9 -16.23 7.78 25.89
N GLN A 10 -17.28 7.97 25.10
CA GLN A 10 -17.18 7.92 23.64
C GLN A 10 -16.24 9.01 23.13
N GLN A 11 -16.28 10.21 23.72
CA GLN A 11 -15.36 11.30 23.38
C GLN A 11 -13.88 10.92 23.61
N ARG A 12 -13.55 10.26 24.74
CA ARG A 12 -12.18 9.81 25.03
C ARG A 12 -11.73 8.73 24.04
N SER A 13 -12.62 7.80 23.71
CA SER A 13 -12.33 6.73 22.75
C SER A 13 -12.13 7.26 21.33
N ALA A 14 -12.94 8.23 20.91
CA ALA A 14 -12.79 8.92 19.62
C ALA A 14 -11.47 9.71 19.56
N LYS A 15 -11.15 10.50 20.60
CA LYS A 15 -9.88 11.23 20.73
C LYS A 15 -8.67 10.30 20.69
N ARG A 16 -8.73 9.12 21.31
CA ARG A 16 -7.63 8.13 21.24
C ARG A 16 -7.41 7.59 19.83
N ARG A 17 -8.48 7.46 19.03
CA ARG A 17 -8.43 6.89 17.66
C ARG A 17 -8.12 7.93 16.58
N THR A 18 -7.81 9.18 16.93
CA THR A 18 -7.48 10.24 15.95
C THR A 18 -6.25 9.93 15.11
N HIS A 19 -5.30 9.17 15.65
CA HIS A 19 -4.06 8.78 14.96
C HIS A 19 -4.17 7.44 14.23
N TYR A 20 -5.26 6.68 14.43
CA TYR A 20 -5.49 5.43 13.70
C TYR A 20 -6.06 5.74 12.32
N LYS A 21 -5.16 6.10 11.39
CA LYS A 21 -5.50 6.55 10.02
C LYS A 21 -4.82 5.65 9.00
N ALA A 22 -5.53 5.39 7.90
CA ALA A 22 -4.95 4.73 6.74
C ALA A 22 -3.93 5.66 6.08
N VAL A 23 -2.76 5.11 5.75
CA VAL A 23 -1.71 5.82 5.02
C VAL A 23 -1.85 5.46 3.55
N ALA A 24 -1.91 6.47 2.68
CA ALA A 24 -1.94 6.22 1.24
C ALA A 24 -0.60 5.62 0.78
N PRO A 25 -0.62 4.61 -0.10
CA PRO A 25 0.62 4.07 -0.66
C PRO A 25 1.30 5.11 -1.54
N THR A 26 2.64 5.10 -1.56
CA THR A 26 3.42 5.93 -2.47
C THR A 26 3.38 5.33 -3.88
N LEU A 27 2.61 5.97 -4.76
CA LEU A 27 2.45 5.56 -6.15
C LEU A 27 3.34 6.39 -7.07
N SER A 28 3.76 5.81 -8.18
CA SER A 28 4.55 6.46 -9.23
C SER A 28 4.07 5.96 -10.58
N VAL A 29 4.19 6.79 -11.62
CA VAL A 29 3.82 6.42 -12.99
C VAL A 29 5.05 5.86 -13.70
N ASP A 30 4.89 4.73 -14.38
CA ASP A 30 5.96 4.22 -15.24
C ASP A 30 6.04 5.01 -16.54
N GLY A 31 7.25 5.37 -16.95
CA GLY A 31 7.46 6.19 -18.14
C GLY A 31 7.25 5.46 -19.47
N THR A 32 7.22 4.12 -19.46
CA THR A 32 7.15 3.31 -20.67
C THR A 32 5.77 2.73 -20.89
N THR A 33 5.12 2.23 -19.83
CA THR A 33 3.76 1.66 -19.93
C THR A 33 2.66 2.65 -19.56
N GLY A 34 2.99 3.77 -18.89
CA GLY A 34 2.00 4.74 -18.41
C GLY A 34 1.17 4.24 -17.22
N GLU A 35 1.44 3.03 -16.71
CA GLU A 35 0.70 2.46 -15.58
C GLU A 35 1.19 2.99 -14.24
N THR A 36 0.27 3.11 -13.29
CA THR A 36 0.58 3.53 -11.93
C THR A 36 0.98 2.33 -11.08
N HIS A 37 2.17 2.39 -10.49
CA HIS A 37 2.74 1.31 -9.69
C HIS A 37 3.23 1.82 -8.33
N VAL A 38 3.41 0.89 -7.38
CA VAL A 38 4.03 1.22 -6.08
C VAL A 38 5.48 1.58 -6.31
N ARG A 39 5.91 2.72 -5.76
CA ARG A 39 7.26 3.23 -5.96
C ARG A 39 8.32 2.20 -5.58
N HIS A 40 9.34 2.08 -6.43
CA HIS A 40 10.45 1.12 -6.30
C HIS A 40 10.04 -0.36 -6.33
N ARG A 41 8.85 -0.69 -6.84
CA ARG A 41 8.46 -2.08 -7.14
C ARG A 41 8.32 -2.29 -8.64
N ALA A 42 8.55 -3.52 -9.09
CA ALA A 42 8.21 -3.93 -10.44
C ALA A 42 6.69 -4.09 -10.56
N HIS A 43 6.13 -3.77 -11.72
CA HIS A 43 4.70 -3.94 -12.01
C HIS A 43 4.51 -4.81 -13.24
N VAL A 44 3.32 -5.38 -13.34
CA VAL A 44 2.95 -6.21 -14.48
C VAL A 44 2.11 -5.36 -15.42
N SER A 45 2.60 -5.18 -16.63
CA SER A 45 1.86 -4.54 -17.73
C SER A 45 1.80 -5.52 -18.89
N GLU A 46 0.61 -5.76 -19.43
CA GLU A 46 0.38 -6.67 -20.57
C GLU A 46 0.99 -8.08 -20.40
N GLY A 47 0.99 -8.61 -19.17
CA GLY A 47 1.52 -9.95 -18.86
C GLY A 47 3.05 -10.03 -18.72
N LYS A 48 3.75 -8.91 -18.92
CA LYS A 48 5.20 -8.75 -18.80
C LYS A 48 5.55 -7.97 -17.54
N LEU A 49 6.70 -8.29 -16.94
CA LEU A 49 7.18 -7.61 -15.74
C LEU A 49 8.08 -6.43 -16.12
N PHE A 50 7.69 -5.22 -15.71
CA PHE A 50 8.42 -3.99 -15.96
C PHE A 50 8.96 -3.37 -14.67
N TYR A 51 10.13 -2.77 -14.77
CA TYR A 51 10.71 -1.97 -13.70
C TYR A 51 11.55 -0.85 -14.29
N LYS A 52 11.29 0.40 -13.87
CA LYS A 52 11.99 1.59 -14.37
C LYS A 52 12.02 1.63 -15.92
N GLY A 53 10.88 1.34 -16.56
CA GLY A 53 10.76 1.31 -18.01
C GLY A 53 11.49 0.20 -18.76
N LYS A 54 12.09 -0.78 -18.04
CA LYS A 54 12.77 -1.93 -18.66
C LYS A 54 11.94 -3.20 -18.46
N LEU A 55 11.92 -4.04 -19.50
CA LEU A 55 11.40 -5.40 -19.41
C LEU A 55 12.34 -6.24 -18.54
N VAL A 56 11.83 -6.72 -17.39
CA VAL A 56 12.57 -7.58 -16.47
C VAL A 56 12.29 -9.05 -16.76
N CYS A 57 11.04 -9.38 -17.12
CA CYS A 57 10.65 -10.74 -17.46
C CYS A 57 9.52 -10.73 -18.50
N GLU A 58 9.63 -11.62 -19.49
CA GLU A 58 8.60 -11.83 -20.51
C GLU A 58 7.32 -12.45 -19.95
N LYS A 59 7.43 -13.20 -18.85
CA LYS A 59 6.31 -13.82 -18.15
C LYS A 59 6.23 -13.32 -16.71
N ALA A 60 5.12 -12.66 -16.36
CA ALA A 60 4.88 -12.25 -15.00
C ALA A 60 4.81 -13.47 -14.04
N PRO A 61 5.37 -13.38 -12.82
CA PRO A 61 5.24 -14.42 -11.82
C PRO A 61 3.77 -14.58 -11.38
N LEU A 62 3.36 -15.81 -11.04
CA LEU A 62 1.97 -16.18 -10.71
C LEU A 62 1.36 -15.41 -9.52
N ARG A 63 2.18 -14.68 -8.76
CA ARG A 63 1.74 -13.71 -7.75
C ARG A 63 2.45 -12.38 -7.99
N ALA A 64 1.73 -11.40 -8.52
CA ALA A 64 2.15 -10.01 -8.47
C ALA A 64 1.93 -9.49 -7.03
N VAL A 65 2.98 -8.98 -6.39
CA VAL A 65 2.95 -8.41 -5.02
C VAL A 65 2.92 -6.89 -5.10
#